data_AF-A0A7J7FX25-F1
#
_entry.id   AF-A0A7J7FX25-F1
#
_cell.length_a   1.000
_cell.length_b   1.000
_cell.length_c   1.000
_cell.angle_alpha   90.00
_cell.angle_beta   90.00
_cell.angle_gamma   90.00
#
_symmetry.space_group_name_H-M   'P 1'
#
loop_
_entity.id
_entity.type
_entity.pdbx_description
1 polymer ?
#
loop_
_entity_poly.entity_id
_entity_poly.type
_entity_poly.pdbx_seq_one_letter_code
_entity_poly.pdbx_strand_id
1 'polypeptide(L)'
;MAQIFLGKKLGNNGLIRRDPPPPGWLKMNVDGSLAGNPGMAVIGGLIRDHSGMWVMGFCQKVGWASAIKAEIWALWQGINIAWSQGS
;
A
#
# COMPACT_ATOMS: atom_id res chain seq x y z
N MET A 1 -5.73 -0.96 7.19
CA MET A 1 -5.25 0.22 6.45
C MET A 1 -3.88 0.66 6.97
N ALA A 2 -2.83 0.01 6.50
CA ALA A 2 -1.47 0.52 6.62
C ALA A 2 -1.14 1.42 5.42
N GLN A 3 -0.95 2.72 5.64
CA GLN A 3 -0.45 3.64 4.61
C GLN A 3 1.07 3.80 4.77
N ILE A 4 1.83 3.42 3.76
CA ILE A 4 3.29 3.55 3.77
C ILE A 4 3.73 4.43 2.60
N PHE A 5 4.34 5.56 2.94
CA PHE A 5 5.02 6.41 1.98
C PHE A 5 6.41 5.81 1.75
N LEU A 6 6.71 5.33 0.54
CA LEU A 6 8.11 5.18 0.14
C LEU A 6 8.63 6.58 -0.16
N GLY A 7 9.33 7.16 0.81
CA GLY A 7 9.94 8.48 0.69
C GLY A 7 9.99 9.29 1.96
N LYS A 8 11.09 10.02 2.14
CA LYS A 8 11.39 10.79 3.36
C LYS A 8 10.26 11.78 3.64
N LYS A 9 9.58 11.62 4.78
CA LYS A 9 8.49 12.49 5.24
C LYS A 9 9.08 13.76 5.89
N LEU A 10 8.70 14.95 5.41
CA LEU A 10 8.79 16.19 6.19
C LEU A 10 7.41 16.43 6.82
N GLY A 11 7.38 16.73 8.13
CA GLY A 11 6.18 16.64 8.97
C GLY A 11 5.19 17.80 8.85
N ASN A 12 3.92 17.54 9.18
CA ASN A 12 3.21 18.09 10.35
C ASN A 12 1.76 17.57 10.43
N ASN A 13 1.19 17.67 11.63
CA ASN A 13 -0.01 17.01 12.15
C ASN A 13 -1.34 17.40 11.49
N GLY A 14 -2.28 16.45 11.44
CA GLY A 14 -3.72 16.70 11.35
C GLY A 14 -4.38 16.21 10.06
N LEU A 15 -5.15 15.12 10.16
CA LEU A 15 -5.94 14.45 9.11
C LEU A 15 -5.12 13.67 8.08
N ILE A 16 -5.55 12.46 7.73
CA ILE A 16 -4.96 11.57 6.72
C ILE A 16 -5.18 12.21 5.34
N ARG A 17 -4.41 13.27 5.05
CA ARG A 17 -4.56 14.05 3.84
C ARG A 17 -4.10 13.20 2.67
N ARG A 18 -4.99 13.07 1.68
CA ARG A 18 -4.74 12.47 0.35
C ARG A 18 -3.86 13.37 -0.52
N ASP A 19 -2.97 14.15 0.09
CA ASP A 19 -2.13 15.07 -0.65
C ASP A 19 -1.18 14.25 -1.54
N PRO A 20 -1.05 14.59 -2.83
CA PRO A 20 -0.11 13.92 -3.71
C PRO A 20 1.31 13.96 -3.15
N PRO A 21 2.14 12.94 -3.38
CA PRO A 21 3.54 13.00 -2.98
C PRO A 21 4.28 14.06 -3.82
N PRO A 22 5.49 14.50 -3.41
CA PRO A 22 6.27 15.45 -4.20
C PRO A 22 6.56 14.92 -5.63
N PRO A 23 6.85 15.80 -6.61
CA PRO A 23 7.26 15.38 -7.95
C PRO A 23 8.41 14.37 -7.91
N GLY A 24 8.34 13.35 -8.78
CA GLY A 24 9.31 12.25 -8.82
C GLY A 24 9.04 11.12 -7.82
N TRP A 25 7.97 11.19 -7.03
CA TRP A 25 7.60 10.15 -6.06
C TRP A 25 6.32 9.42 -6.46
N LEU A 26 6.25 8.15 -6.06
CA LEU A 26 5.04 7.35 -6.06
C LEU A 26 4.51 7.20 -4.64
N LYS A 27 3.20 7.30 -4.46
CA LYS A 27 2.52 7.00 -3.19
C LYS A 27 1.83 5.66 -3.31
N MET A 28 2.08 4.78 -2.35
CA MET A 28 1.45 3.47 -2.27
C MET A 28 0.55 3.36 -1.03
N ASN A 29 -0.69 2.94 -1.23
CA ASN A 29 -1.61 2.59 -0.15
C ASN A 29 -1.90 1.10 -0.24
N VAL A 30 -1.78 0.37 0.87
CA VAL A 30 -2.04 -1.08 0.91
C VAL A 30 -3.07 -1.41 1.98
N ASP A 31 -3.78 -2.51 1.82
CA ASP A 31 -4.73 -3.00 2.80
C ASP A 31 -4.86 -4.53 2.73
N GLY A 32 -5.15 -5.15 3.87
CA GLY A 32 -5.49 -6.56 3.98
C GLY A 32 -6.95 -6.75 4.41
N SER A 33 -7.66 -7.67 3.77
CA SER A 33 -9.03 -8.06 4.13
C SER A 33 -9.07 -9.53 4.53
N LEU A 34 -9.84 -9.87 5.57
CA LEU A 34 -9.91 -11.23 6.11
C LEU A 34 -11.35 -11.66 6.41
N ALA A 35 -11.63 -12.94 6.18
CA ALA A 35 -12.83 -13.62 6.67
C ALA A 35 -12.51 -14.36 7.99
N GLY A 36 -12.56 -13.64 9.11
CA GLY A 36 -12.13 -14.10 10.44
C GLY A 36 -10.67 -13.73 10.75
N ASN A 37 -10.28 -13.75 12.03
CA ASN A 37 -8.91 -13.43 12.47
C ASN A 37 -8.40 -14.43 13.53
N PRO A 38 -7.57 -15.42 13.15
CA PRO A 38 -7.07 -15.68 11.80
C PRO A 38 -8.16 -16.25 10.87
N GLY A 39 -7.99 -16.07 9.56
CA GLY A 39 -8.96 -16.50 8.56
C GLY A 39 -8.43 -16.39 7.14
N MET A 40 -9.27 -16.70 6.15
CA MET A 40 -8.92 -16.52 4.73
C MET A 40 -8.69 -15.05 4.43
N ALA A 41 -7.55 -14.73 3.83
CA ALA A 41 -7.09 -13.36 3.62
C ALA A 41 -6.78 -13.04 2.17
N VAL A 42 -7.05 -11.79 1.82
CA VAL A 42 -6.73 -11.14 0.55
C VAL A 42 -5.99 -9.85 0.87
N ILE A 43 -4.98 -9.52 0.07
CA ILE A 43 -4.26 -8.25 0.15
C ILE A 43 -4.53 -7.44 -1.10
N GLY A 44 -4.38 -6.13 -1.00
CA GLY A 44 -4.41 -5.26 -2.16
C GLY A 44 -3.70 -3.95 -1.92
N GLY A 45 -3.54 -3.20 -2.99
CA GLY A 45 -2.94 -1.88 -2.92
C GLY A 45 -3.11 -1.08 -4.18
N LEU A 46 -2.81 0.21 -4.04
CA LEU A 46 -2.96 1.24 -5.06
C LEU A 46 -1.72 2.13 -5.06
N ILE A 47 -1.10 2.28 -6.23
CA ILE A 47 0.01 3.18 -6.47
C ILE A 47 -0.49 4.40 -7.24
N ARG A 48 -0.07 5.58 -6.81
CA ARG A 48 -0.38 6.87 -7.42
C ARG A 48 0.88 7.67 -7.70
N ASP A 49 0.84 8.51 -8.71
CA ASP A 49 1.90 9.47 -9.00
C ASP A 49 1.78 10.75 -8.16
N HIS A 50 2.71 11.67 -8.39
CA HIS A 50 2.76 13.00 -7.79
C HIS A 50 1.61 13.95 -8.21
N SER A 51 0.85 13.61 -9.25
CA SER A 51 -0.39 14.31 -9.60
C SER A 51 -1.59 13.72 -8.84
N GLY A 52 -1.37 12.66 -8.05
CA GLY A 52 -2.42 11.92 -7.37
C GLY A 52 -3.19 10.98 -8.31
N MET A 53 -2.74 10.84 -9.56
CA MET A 53 -3.36 9.98 -10.56
C MET A 53 -3.04 8.52 -10.27
N TRP A 54 -3.99 7.64 -10.61
CA TRP A 54 -3.79 6.21 -10.49
C TRP A 54 -2.77 5.74 -11.52
N VAL A 55 -1.76 5.00 -11.06
CA VAL A 55 -0.73 4.38 -11.92
C VAL A 55 -0.99 2.89 -12.05
N MET A 56 -1.19 2.20 -10.91
CA MET A 56 -1.39 0.75 -10.88
C MET A 56 -2.07 0.32 -9.58
N GLY A 57 -2.74 -0.83 -9.60
CA GLY A 57 -3.26 -1.48 -8.40
C GLY A 57 -3.02 -2.99 -8.45
N PHE A 58 -3.10 -3.64 -7.29
CA PHE A 58 -2.99 -5.08 -7.18
C PHE A 58 -3.99 -5.63 -6.16
N CYS A 59 -4.33 -6.90 -6.33
CA CYS A 59 -5.13 -7.68 -5.41
C CYS A 59 -4.68 -9.14 -5.49
N GLN A 60 -4.45 -9.79 -4.35
CA GLN A 60 -3.90 -11.15 -4.28
C GLN A 60 -4.47 -11.91 -3.08
N LYS A 61 -4.86 -13.17 -3.29
CA LYS A 61 -5.18 -14.09 -2.19
C LYS A 61 -3.89 -14.56 -1.52
N VAL A 62 -3.78 -14.44 -0.21
CA VAL A 62 -2.60 -14.89 0.56
C VAL A 62 -2.89 -16.10 1.45
N GLY A 63 -4.11 -16.62 1.39
CA GLY A 63 -4.54 -17.81 2.13
C GLY A 63 -4.86 -17.50 3.59
N TRP A 64 -4.66 -18.46 4.48
CA TRP A 64 -4.98 -18.32 5.90
C TRP A 64 -3.94 -17.44 6.62
N ALA A 65 -4.38 -16.30 7.15
CA ALA A 65 -3.51 -15.34 7.81
C ALA A 65 -4.21 -14.62 8.98
N SER A 66 -3.41 -14.07 9.89
CA SER A 66 -3.87 -13.06 10.84
C SER A 66 -3.91 -11.69 10.16
N ALA A 67 -4.63 -10.74 10.76
CA ALA A 67 -4.72 -9.37 10.25
C ALA A 67 -3.35 -8.72 10.05
N ILE A 68 -2.45 -8.85 11.04
CA ILE A 68 -1.09 -8.30 10.98
C ILE A 68 -0.30 -8.93 9.83
N LYS A 69 -0.41 -10.26 9.66
CA LYS A 69 0.28 -10.96 8.57
C LYS A 69 -0.22 -10.46 7.21
N ALA A 70 -1.53 -10.31 7.02
CA ALA A 70 -2.09 -9.78 5.78
C ALA A 70 -1.60 -8.37 5.45
N GLU A 71 -1.54 -7.46 6.42
CA GLU A 71 -1.03 -6.09 6.23
C GLU A 71 0.46 -6.08 5.81
N ILE A 72 1.30 -6.92 6.44
CA ILE A 72 2.72 -7.06 6.08
C ILE A 72 2.88 -7.62 4.66
N TRP A 73 2.08 -8.62 4.29
CA TRP A 73 2.09 -9.16 2.92
C TRP A 73 1.65 -8.12 1.89
N ALA A 74 0.64 -7.32 2.20
CA ALA A 74 0.18 -6.23 1.35
C ALA A 74 1.33 -5.22 1.08
N LEU A 75 2.06 -4.84 2.13
CA LEU A 75 3.23 -3.96 2.00
C LEU A 75 4.34 -4.59 1.14
N TRP A 76 4.75 -5.81 1.46
CA TRP A 76 5.84 -6.50 0.75
C TRP A 76 5.53 -6.65 -0.75
N GLN A 77 4.32 -7.08 -1.08
CA GLN A 77 3.87 -7.20 -2.46
C GLN A 77 3.87 -5.85 -3.18
N GLY A 78 3.39 -4.81 -2.50
CA GLY A 78 3.38 -3.45 -3.04
C GLY A 78 4.80 -2.94 -3.35
N ILE A 79 5.78 -3.17 -2.46
CA ILE A 79 7.19 -2.79 -2.68
C ILE A 79 7.76 -3.53 -3.89
N ASN A 80 7.57 -4.84 -3.99
CA ASN A 80 8.08 -5.63 -5.11
C ASN A 80 7.52 -5.15 -6.44
N ILE A 81 6.22 -4.86 -6.47
CA ILE A 81 5.55 -4.32 -7.65
C ILE A 81 6.14 -2.95 -8.02
N ALA A 82 6.26 -2.03 -7.06
CA ALA A 82 6.83 -0.70 -7.31
C ALA A 82 8.28 -0.78 -7.83
N TRP A 83 9.09 -1.67 -7.25
CA TRP A 83 10.48 -1.89 -7.66
C TRP A 83 10.58 -2.44 -9.09
N SER A 84 9.71 -3.38 -9.46
CA SER A 84 9.71 -3.98 -10.81
C SER A 84 9.33 -3.00 -11.94
N GLN A 85 8.73 -1.86 -11.62
CA GLN A 85 8.32 -0.84 -12.60
C GLN A 85 9.33 0.30 -12.75
N GLY A 86 10.33 0.38 -11.87
CA GLY A 86 11.33 1.46 -11.85
C GLY A 86 12.57 1.19 -12.72
N SER A 87 12.49 0.28 -13.70
CA SER A 87 13.56 -0.08 -14.63
C SER A 87 13.54 0.76 -15.91
#